data_AF-A0A9C7PKI8-F1
#
_entry.id   AF-A0A9C7PKI8-F1
#
_cell.length_a   1.000
_cell.length_b   1.000
_cell.length_c   1.000
_cell.angle_alpha   90.00
_cell.angle_beta   90.00
_cell.angle_gamma   90.00
#
_symmetry.space_group_name_H-M   'P 1'
#
loop_
_entity.id
_entity.type
_entity.pdbx_description
1 polymer ?
#
loop_
_entity_poly.entity_id
_entity_poly.type
_entity_poly.pdbx_seq_one_letter_code
_entity_poly.pdbx_strand_id
1 'polypeptide(L)' 'MVLGISPDPVKKLAKFVERDELNFQLLSDEDHATADDYGAWGPKVLGREFDGILRTTFYRR' A
#
# COMPACT_ATOMS: atom_id res chain seq x y z
N MET A 1 15.37 8.99 -0.89
CA MET A 1 13.99 9.35 -1.23
C MET A 1 13.10 8.18 -0.84
N VAL A 2 12.01 8.44 -0.10
CA VAL A 2 11.09 7.40 0.37
C VAL A 2 9.72 7.69 -0.24
N LEU A 3 9.09 6.67 -0.81
CA LEU A 3 7.74 6.72 -1.38
C LEU A 3 6.93 5.62 -0.73
N GLY A 4 5.71 5.95 -0.28
CA GLY A 4 4.70 4.98 0.12
C GLY A 4 3.73 4.73 -1.03
N ILE A 5 3.20 3.51 -1.12
CA ILE A 5 2.14 3.14 -2.06
C ILE A 5 1.06 2.40 -1.28
N SER A 6 -0.21 2.70 -1.51
CA SER A 6 -1.35 2.09 -0.82
C SER A 6 -2.51 1.88 -1.79
N PRO A 7 -3.27 0.77 -1.66
CA PRO A 7 -4.47 0.52 -2.47
C PRO A 7 -5.67 1.38 -2.07
N ASP A 8 -5.50 2.29 -1.10
CA ASP A 8 -6.55 3.22 -0.71
C ASP A 8 -6.72 4.34 -1.75
N PRO A 9 -7.96 4.84 -1.94
CA PRO A 9 -8.24 5.95 -2.86
C PRO A 9 -7.55 7.24 -2.43
N VAL A 10 -7.19 8.06 -3.43
CA VAL A 10 -6.48 9.35 -3.24
C VAL A 10 -7.13 10.22 -2.15
N LYS A 11 -8.46 10.30 -2.10
CA LYS A 11 -9.18 11.10 -1.09
C LYS A 11 -8.97 10.63 0.34
N LYS A 12 -8.84 9.31 0.54
CA LYS A 12 -8.59 8.72 1.86
C LYS A 12 -7.12 8.91 2.25
N LEU A 13 -6.22 8.78 1.28
CA LEU A 13 -4.79 9.02 1.47
C LEU A 13 -4.48 10.48 1.80
N ALA A 14 -5.11 11.44 1.13
CA ALA A 14 -4.94 12.87 1.44
C ALA A 14 -5.28 13.17 2.91
N LYS A 15 -6.43 12.68 3.39
CA LYS A 15 -6.83 12.81 4.80
C LYS A 15 -5.86 12.11 5.75
N PHE A 16 -5.31 10.97 5.36
CA PHE A 16 -4.33 10.22 6.16
C PHE A 16 -3.00 10.98 6.26
N VAL A 17 -2.50 11.53 5.15
CA VAL A 17 -1.30 12.36 5.11
C VAL A 17 -1.46 13.59 6.00
N GLU A 18 -2.60 14.27 5.92
CA GLU A 18 -2.89 15.44 6.76
C GLU A 18 -3.03 15.08 8.25
N ARG A 19 -3.72 13.97 8.57
CA ARG A 19 -3.98 13.55 9.95
C ARG A 19 -2.72 13.06 10.66
N ASP A 20 -1.88 12.29 9.97
CA ASP A 20 -0.67 11.67 10.53
C ASP A 20 0.60 12.48 10.22
N GLU A 21 0.45 13.69 9.64
CA GLU A 21 1.54 14.62 9.31
C GLU A 21 2.73 13.94 8.61
N LEU A 22 2.41 13.11 7.60
CA LEU A 22 3.42 12.30 6.93
C LEU A 22 4.42 13.18 6.18
N ASN A 23 5.71 12.87 6.36
CA ASN A 23 6.82 13.59 5.73
C ASN A 23 7.30 12.95 4.41
N PHE A 24 6.52 12.03 3.83
CA PHE A 24 6.84 11.35 2.57
C PHE A 24 5.62 11.33 1.65
N GLN A 25 5.86 11.14 0.35
CA GLN A 25 4.78 11.05 -0.62
C GLN A 25 4.13 9.67 -0.56
N LEU A 26 2.80 9.66 -0.57
CA LEU A 26 1.98 8.45 -0.55
C LEU A 26 1.15 8.39 -1.85
N LEU A 27 1.38 7.35 -2.65
CA LEU A 27 0.72 7.11 -3.93
C LEU A 27 -0.48 6.18 -3.74
N SER A 28 -1.51 6.38 -4.55
CA SER A 28 -2.70 5.55 -4.61
C SER A 28 -2.55 4.49 -5.69
N ASP A 29 -2.90 3.25 -5.37
CA ASP A 29 -2.85 2.05 -6.23
C ASP A 29 -4.21 1.32 -6.12
N GLU A 30 -5.31 2.04 -6.42
CA GLU A 30 -6.69 1.57 -6.15
C GLU A 30 -7.00 0.21 -6.78
N ASP A 31 -6.43 -0.03 -7.95
CA ASP A 31 -6.51 -1.23 -8.78
C ASP A 31 -5.39 -2.24 -8.51
N HIS A 32 -4.61 -2.02 -7.44
CA HIS A 32 -3.57 -2.92 -6.90
C HIS A 32 -2.53 -3.41 -7.93
N ALA A 33 -2.48 -2.81 -9.12
CA ALA A 33 -1.62 -3.21 -10.22
C ALA A 33 -0.15 -3.14 -9.84
N THR A 34 0.24 -2.10 -9.09
CA THR A 34 1.61 -1.98 -8.61
C THR A 34 1.89 -3.03 -7.54
N ALA A 35 0.96 -3.27 -6.61
CA ALA A 35 1.12 -4.30 -5.60
C ALA A 35 1.25 -5.72 -6.22
N ASP A 36 0.48 -6.02 -7.27
CA ASP A 36 0.57 -7.27 -8.03
C ASP A 36 1.92 -7.41 -8.77
N ASP A 37 2.39 -6.37 -9.46
CA ASP A 37 3.69 -6.37 -10.17
C ASP A 37 4.87 -6.67 -9.24
N TYR A 38 4.78 -6.21 -7.99
CA TYR A 38 5.79 -6.47 -6.97
C TYR A 38 5.54 -7.77 -6.18
N GLY A 39 4.46 -8.51 -6.44
CA GLY A 39 4.09 -9.69 -5.66
C GLY A 39 3.77 -9.37 -4.19
N ALA A 40 3.37 -8.13 -3.92
CA ALA A 40 2.98 -7.62 -2.61
C ALA A 40 1.46 -7.73 -2.36
N TRP A 41 0.69 -8.27 -3.31
CA TRP A 41 -0.73 -8.56 -3.18
C TRP A 41 -0.97 -10.08 -3.14
N GLY A 42 -1.87 -10.54 -2.27
CA GLY A 42 -2.24 -11.96 -2.23
C GLY A 42 -3.02 -12.37 -0.99
N PRO A 43 -3.23 -13.68 -0.81
CA PRO A 43 -4.17 -14.21 0.18
C PRO A 43 -3.66 -13.96 1.61
N LYS A 44 -4.56 -13.43 2.44
CA LYS A 44 -4.35 -13.11 3.85
C LYS A 44 -5.48 -13.69 4.69
N VAL A 45 -5.12 -14.20 5.86
CA VAL A 45 -6.09 -14.74 6.81
C VAL A 45 -6.22 -13.79 7.99
N LEU A 46 -7.38 -13.15 8.13
CA LEU A 46 -7.74 -12.34 9.30
C LEU A 46 -9.15 -12.72 9.76
N GLY A 47 -9.26 -13.90 10.37
CA GLY A 47 -10.54 -14.54 10.73
C GLY A 47 -11.34 -15.11 9.54
N ARG A 48 -11.05 -14.63 8.33
CA ARG A 48 -11.51 -15.14 7.03
C ARG A 48 -10.40 -14.96 5.99
N GLU A 49 -10.42 -15.75 4.93
CA GLU A 49 -9.52 -15.60 3.78
C GLU A 49 -9.97 -14.44 2.89
N PHE A 50 -9.06 -13.52 2.58
CA PHE A 50 -9.25 -12.43 1.61
C PHE A 50 -7.90 -12.02 1.02
N ASP A 51 -7.89 -11.50 -0.20
CA ASP A 51 -6.69 -10.94 -0.80
C ASP A 51 -6.39 -9.53 -0.27
N GLY A 52 -5.12 -9.25 0.02
CA GLY A 52 -4.69 -7.99 0.60
C GLY A 52 -3.19 -7.75 0.48
N ILE A 53 -2.76 -6.59 0.99
CA ILE A 53 -1.34 -6.24 1.04
C ILE A 53 -0.57 -7.21 1.97
N LEU A 54 0.45 -7.83 1.39
CA LEU A 54 1.42 -8.69 2.05
C LEU A 54 2.58 -7.84 2.58
N ARG A 55 3.13 -8.24 3.73
CA ARG A 55 4.28 -7.58 4.33
C ARG A 55 5.56 -8.12 3.70
N THR A 56 6.11 -7.40 2.74
CA THR A 56 7.33 -7.78 2.03
C THR A 56 8.34 -6.63 2.05
N THR A 57 9.62 -6.96 2.26
CA THR A 57 10.72 -5.98 2.19
C THR A 57 11.64 -6.36 1.04
N PHE A 58 11.74 -5.49 0.04
CA PHE A 58 12.63 -5.69 -1.10
C PHE A 58 13.95 -4.96 -0.87
N TYR A 59 15.05 -5.68 -0.94
CA TYR A 59 16.39 -5.10 -0.96
C TYR A 59 16.89 -5.10 -2.39
N ARG A 60 16.95 -3.92 -3.02
CA ARG A 60 17.66 -3.76 -4.30
C ARG A 60 19.15 -3.73 -4.01
N ARG A 61 19.91 -4.66 -4.58
CA ARG A 61 21.37 -4.65 -4.56
C ARG A 61 21.92 -3.66 -5.58
#